data_AF-A0A926T5X0-F1
#
_entry.id   AF-A0A926T5X0-F1
#
_cell.length_a   1.000
_cell.length_b   1.000
_cell.length_c   1.000
_cell.angle_alpha   90.00
_cell.angle_beta   90.00
_cell.angle_gamma   90.00
#
_symmetry.space_group_name_H-M   'P 1'
#
loop_
_entity.id
_entity.type
_entity.pdbx_description
1 polymer ?
#
loop_
_entity_poly.entity_id
_entity_poly.type
_entity_poly.pdbx_seq_one_letter_code
_entity_poly.pdbx_strand_id
1 'polypeptide(L)'
;MKNYRLIKRLFLPLVSVLVAGLIGIAHATAQDTPFYWQFINVNIDVQNNGDMLVTETQKYVFKTAYTTERYRYIPLDRVDEVRDISVEENGKTLLSQTGKENNKLWIRWQHELNPPETHTFVVKYRVVGGLQVDSQNTLVYWKAIFADRKAPVQTATVKVKLPESLSGKVHYFRSFGVPAITREINPRTFEFFAAQPLLPGQELEVKIAFPTKILNLSKSRWQQGNFLGSLVAFSFTYWFLTVPFIVLVVGAWASNLRESLCPQCKAFTLKRTSELLFYPTRNLAGRRRVTNHCQNCSYHSEYHQTISQPSESYGSYGNYGGYGGDAGGGGGGGGGGGGGGGGGGGGGGGGG
;
A
#
# COMPACT_ATOMS: atom_id res chain seq x y z
N MET A 1 31.56 16.58 42.47
CA MET A 1 31.93 17.42 41.32
C MET A 1 33.28 16.97 40.77
N LYS A 2 33.31 16.29 39.62
CA LYS A 2 34.41 16.29 38.63
C LYS A 2 34.06 15.32 37.48
N ASN A 3 34.24 15.79 36.26
CA ASN A 3 34.56 14.99 35.05
C ASN A 3 33.45 14.42 34.14
N TYR A 4 32.19 14.87 34.17
CA TYR A 4 31.21 14.47 33.13
C TYR A 4 31.07 15.42 31.92
N ARG A 5 31.80 16.55 31.93
CA ARG A 5 31.69 17.58 30.86
C ARG A 5 32.69 17.43 29.71
N LEU A 6 33.77 16.65 29.85
CA LEU A 6 34.75 16.45 28.77
C LEU A 6 34.35 15.35 27.79
N ILE A 7 33.64 14.31 28.22
CA ILE A 7 33.28 13.16 27.37
C ILE A 7 32.22 13.54 26.33
N LYS A 8 31.36 14.52 26.61
CA LYS A 8 30.35 15.02 25.65
C LYS A 8 30.92 15.92 24.54
N ARG A 9 32.15 16.41 24.65
CA ARG A 9 32.75 17.32 23.65
C ARG A 9 33.60 16.61 22.59
N LEU A 10 33.93 15.33 22.77
CA LEU A 10 34.67 14.52 21.79
C LEU A 10 33.78 13.52 21.05
N PHE A 11 32.55 13.27 21.51
CA PHE A 11 31.61 12.35 20.84
C PHE A 11 30.88 12.95 19.64
N LEU A 12 30.77 14.29 19.53
CA LEU A 12 30.09 14.93 18.40
C LEU A 12 30.92 15.01 17.09
N PRO A 13 32.26 15.18 17.08
CA PRO A 13 33.01 15.13 15.83
C PRO A 13 33.28 13.70 15.33
N LEU A 14 33.25 12.69 16.21
CA LEU A 14 33.53 11.30 15.84
C LEU A 14 32.38 10.65 15.03
N VAL A 15 31.13 11.02 15.32
CA VAL A 15 29.96 10.53 14.58
C VAL A 15 29.88 11.16 13.19
N SER A 16 30.30 12.42 13.02
CA SER A 16 30.31 13.09 11.72
C SER A 16 31.35 12.52 10.74
N VAL A 17 32.49 12.03 11.24
CA VAL A 17 33.50 11.34 10.41
C VAL A 17 33.05 9.92 10.05
N LEU A 18 32.29 9.25 10.92
CA LEU A 18 31.75 7.92 10.63
C LEU A 18 30.58 7.94 9.62
N VAL A 19 29.79 9.02 9.58
CA VAL A 19 28.69 9.19 8.60
C VAL A 19 29.19 9.63 7.23
N ALA A 20 30.30 10.38 7.16
CA ALA A 20 30.92 10.76 5.89
C ALA A 20 31.67 9.60 5.20
N GLY A 21 32.14 8.60 5.95
CA GLY A 21 32.86 7.43 5.41
C GLY A 21 31.97 6.34 4.79
N LEU A 22 30.64 6.44 4.93
CA LEU A 22 29.67 5.45 4.41
C LEU A 22 29.04 5.87 3.07
N ILE A 23 29.37 7.05 2.53
CA ILE A 23 29.08 7.37 1.13
C ILE A 23 30.23 6.81 0.27
N GLY A 24 30.44 5.51 0.38
CA GLY A 24 31.13 4.79 -0.68
C GLY A 24 30.27 4.94 -1.91
N ILE A 25 30.77 5.69 -2.90
CA ILE A 25 30.18 5.77 -4.22
C ILE A 25 30.17 4.33 -4.73
N ALA A 26 29.04 3.65 -4.55
CA ALA A 26 28.72 2.46 -5.31
C ALA A 26 28.64 2.94 -6.76
N HIS A 27 29.79 2.95 -7.43
CA HIS A 27 29.84 2.94 -8.87
C HIS A 27 29.16 1.64 -9.25
N ALA A 28 27.85 1.71 -9.48
CA ALA A 28 27.13 0.65 -10.16
C ALA A 28 27.82 0.53 -11.51
N THR A 29 28.70 -0.47 -11.63
CA THR A 29 29.25 -0.83 -12.93
C THR A 29 28.05 -1.17 -13.79
N ALA A 30 27.88 -0.45 -14.90
CA ALA A 30 26.82 -0.74 -15.85
C ALA A 30 27.04 -2.17 -16.33
N GLN A 31 26.28 -3.11 -15.79
CA GLN A 31 26.36 -4.51 -16.17
C GLN A 31 25.99 -4.60 -17.65
N ASP A 32 26.94 -5.03 -18.47
CA ASP A 32 26.77 -5.01 -19.91
C ASP A 32 25.67 -6.01 -20.28
N THR A 33 24.50 -5.52 -20.73
CA THR A 33 23.37 -6.39 -21.05
C THR A 33 23.61 -7.08 -22.40
N PRO A 34 23.35 -8.39 -22.52
CA PRO A 34 23.61 -9.13 -23.75
C PRO A 34 22.73 -8.68 -24.93
N PHE A 35 21.66 -7.94 -24.64
CA PHE A 35 20.79 -7.31 -25.63
C PHE A 35 20.19 -6.01 -25.08
N TYR A 36 19.51 -5.26 -25.96
CA TYR A 36 18.60 -4.17 -25.62
C TYR A 36 17.47 -4.08 -26.64
N TRP A 37 16.40 -3.34 -26.32
CA TRP A 37 15.39 -2.99 -27.32
C TRP A 37 15.81 -1.70 -28.03
N GLN A 38 16.04 -1.76 -29.35
CA GLN A 38 16.21 -0.55 -30.16
C GLN A 38 14.92 0.28 -30.12
N PHE A 39 13.76 -0.38 -30.24
CA PHE A 39 12.49 0.26 -29.98
C PHE A 39 11.41 -0.71 -29.51
N ILE A 40 10.40 -0.16 -28.84
CA ILE A 40 9.09 -0.79 -28.67
C ILE A 40 8.02 0.21 -29.15
N ASN A 41 7.27 -0.17 -30.19
CA ASN A 41 6.13 0.59 -30.67
C ASN A 41 4.84 -0.14 -30.34
N VAL A 42 3.90 0.53 -29.66
CA VAL A 42 2.63 -0.05 -29.23
C VAL A 42 1.49 0.68 -29.91
N ASN A 43 0.69 -0.05 -30.70
CA ASN A 43 -0.55 0.46 -31.25
C ASN A 43 -1.72 -0.14 -30.47
N ILE A 44 -2.64 0.71 -30.03
CA ILE A 44 -3.87 0.33 -29.32
C ILE A 44 -5.05 0.82 -30.17
N ASP A 45 -5.76 -0.08 -30.85
CA ASP A 45 -6.97 0.24 -31.60
C ASP A 45 -8.20 -0.09 -30.75
N VAL A 46 -8.84 0.94 -30.22
CA VAL A 46 -10.03 0.81 -29.37
C VAL A 46 -11.25 0.58 -30.25
N GLN A 47 -12.00 -0.47 -29.96
CA GLN A 47 -13.16 -0.89 -30.73
C GLN A 47 -14.46 -0.30 -30.15
N ASN A 48 -15.52 -0.26 -30.97
CA ASN A 48 -16.83 0.26 -30.54
C ASN A 48 -17.43 -0.53 -29.36
N ASN A 49 -17.10 -1.82 -29.23
CA ASN A 49 -17.54 -2.67 -28.11
C ASN A 49 -16.69 -2.50 -26.84
N GLY A 50 -15.67 -1.63 -26.86
CA GLY A 50 -14.77 -1.40 -25.74
C GLY A 50 -13.57 -2.36 -25.67
N ASP A 51 -13.44 -3.32 -26.58
CA ASP A 51 -12.22 -4.11 -26.70
C ASP A 51 -11.06 -3.23 -27.17
N MET A 52 -9.84 -3.59 -26.78
CA MET A 52 -8.62 -3.00 -27.34
C MET A 52 -7.85 -4.05 -28.12
N LEU A 53 -7.59 -3.78 -29.40
CA LEU A 53 -6.66 -4.57 -30.20
C LEU A 53 -5.27 -3.98 -30.03
N VAL A 54 -4.41 -4.69 -29.31
CA VAL A 54 -3.06 -4.22 -28.99
C VAL A 54 -2.05 -4.92 -29.90
N THR A 55 -1.17 -4.14 -30.52
CA THR A 55 -0.04 -4.62 -31.32
C THR A 55 1.24 -4.00 -30.79
N GLU A 56 2.15 -4.82 -30.26
CA GLU A 56 3.47 -4.42 -29.80
C GLU A 56 4.52 -4.86 -30.83
N THR A 57 5.21 -3.92 -31.47
CA THR A 57 6.37 -4.20 -32.34
C THR A 57 7.64 -3.93 -31.56
N GLN A 58 8.39 -4.99 -31.28
CA GLN A 58 9.56 -4.97 -30.41
C GLN A 58 10.80 -5.33 -31.21
N LYS A 59 11.73 -4.38 -31.37
CA LYS A 59 12.99 -4.60 -32.07
C LYS A 59 14.12 -4.78 -31.08
N TYR A 60 14.67 -5.99 -31.04
CA TYR A 60 15.79 -6.39 -30.19
C TYR A 60 17.10 -6.26 -30.96
N VAL A 61 18.16 -5.83 -30.27
CA VAL A 61 19.54 -5.91 -30.75
C VAL A 61 20.32 -6.78 -29.77
N PHE A 62 20.78 -7.93 -30.24
CA PHE A 62 21.59 -8.87 -29.46
C PHE A 62 23.06 -8.66 -29.76
N LYS A 63 23.86 -8.42 -28.72
CA LYS A 63 25.30 -8.17 -28.81
C LYS A 63 26.11 -9.46 -28.61
N THR A 64 25.63 -10.34 -27.75
CA THR A 64 26.29 -11.59 -27.37
C THR A 64 25.26 -12.72 -27.20
N ALA A 65 25.74 -13.96 -27.09
CA ALA A 65 24.89 -15.14 -26.91
C ALA A 65 23.95 -14.98 -25.70
N TYR A 66 22.69 -15.36 -25.88
CA TYR A 66 21.67 -15.29 -24.83
C TYR A 66 20.61 -16.37 -25.05
N THR A 67 19.61 -16.45 -24.15
CA THR A 67 18.54 -17.44 -24.28
C THR A 67 17.72 -17.19 -25.54
N THR A 68 17.29 -18.25 -26.22
CA THR A 68 16.40 -18.21 -27.39
C THR A 68 14.92 -17.99 -27.01
N GLU A 69 14.59 -18.12 -25.73
CA GLU A 69 13.23 -17.88 -25.22
C GLU A 69 13.00 -16.40 -24.87
N ARG A 70 11.87 -15.85 -25.34
CA ARG A 70 11.38 -14.50 -25.05
C ARG A 70 10.04 -14.56 -24.31
N TYR A 71 9.73 -13.50 -23.58
CA TYR A 71 8.55 -13.42 -22.70
C TYR A 71 7.84 -12.08 -22.81
N ARG A 72 6.52 -12.11 -22.65
CA ARG A 72 5.69 -10.93 -22.38
C ARG A 72 4.69 -11.21 -21.28
N TYR A 73 4.70 -10.40 -20.22
CA TYR A 73 3.76 -10.52 -19.08
C TYR A 73 2.73 -9.39 -19.07
N ILE A 74 1.46 -9.72 -19.25
CA ILE A 74 0.34 -8.76 -19.26
C ILE A 74 -0.39 -8.83 -17.91
N PRO A 75 -0.41 -7.76 -17.10
CA PRO A 75 -1.18 -7.72 -15.86
C PRO A 75 -2.68 -7.95 -16.09
N LEU A 76 -3.31 -8.72 -15.20
CA LEU A 76 -4.73 -9.08 -15.29
C LEU A 76 -5.62 -8.32 -14.28
N ASP A 77 -5.06 -7.41 -13.49
CA ASP A 77 -5.76 -6.67 -12.43
C ASP A 77 -6.83 -5.68 -12.94
N ARG A 78 -6.72 -5.25 -14.20
CA ARG A 78 -7.60 -4.22 -14.80
C ARG A 78 -8.18 -4.64 -16.16
N VAL A 79 -8.39 -5.94 -16.34
CA VAL A 79 -8.96 -6.51 -17.56
C VAL A 79 -9.87 -7.68 -17.20
N ASP A 80 -10.88 -7.93 -18.03
CA ASP A 80 -11.73 -9.11 -17.86
C ASP A 80 -11.10 -10.36 -18.49
N GLU A 81 -10.43 -10.18 -19.62
CA GLU A 81 -9.77 -11.24 -20.37
C GLU A 81 -8.71 -10.68 -21.33
N VAL A 82 -7.69 -11.48 -21.62
CA VAL A 82 -6.76 -11.26 -22.74
C VAL A 82 -6.80 -12.51 -23.61
N ARG A 83 -7.09 -12.33 -24.91
CA ARG A 83 -7.30 -13.42 -25.88
C ARG A 83 -6.78 -13.04 -27.27
N ASP A 84 -7.00 -13.90 -28.26
CA ASP A 84 -6.56 -13.71 -29.66
C ASP A 84 -5.06 -13.37 -29.76
N ILE A 85 -4.23 -14.13 -29.03
CA ILE A 85 -2.79 -13.88 -28.91
C ILE A 85 -2.06 -14.47 -30.13
N SER A 86 -1.21 -13.67 -30.76
CA SER A 86 -0.26 -14.14 -31.76
C SER A 86 1.10 -13.46 -31.62
N VAL A 87 2.15 -14.18 -32.02
CA VAL A 87 3.52 -13.65 -32.12
C VAL A 87 3.99 -13.88 -33.55
N GLU A 88 4.52 -12.84 -34.18
CA GLU A 88 5.05 -12.89 -35.53
C GLU A 88 6.49 -12.38 -35.57
N GLU A 89 7.27 -12.92 -36.50
CA GLU A 89 8.59 -12.42 -36.87
C GLU A 89 8.72 -12.47 -38.40
N ASN A 90 9.18 -11.38 -39.01
CA ASN A 90 9.31 -11.26 -40.46
C ASN A 90 8.02 -11.64 -41.24
N GLY A 91 6.84 -11.36 -40.65
CA GLY A 91 5.53 -11.68 -41.21
C GLY A 91 5.09 -13.15 -41.06
N LYS A 92 5.92 -14.01 -40.46
CA LYS A 92 5.59 -15.41 -40.16
C LYS A 92 5.17 -15.56 -38.71
N THR A 93 4.05 -16.25 -38.46
CA THR A 93 3.61 -16.58 -37.10
C THR A 93 4.57 -17.59 -36.46
N LEU A 94 5.02 -17.27 -35.25
CA LEU A 94 5.81 -18.15 -34.39
C LEU A 94 4.88 -18.94 -33.46
N LEU A 95 5.31 -20.15 -33.10
CA LEU A 95 4.64 -20.91 -32.04
C LEU A 95 4.87 -20.19 -30.70
N SER A 96 3.77 -19.88 -30.01
CA SER A 96 3.79 -19.26 -28.70
C SER A 96 2.95 -20.04 -27.70
N GLN A 97 3.42 -20.11 -26.47
CA GLN A 97 2.69 -20.67 -25.34
C GLN A 97 2.17 -19.55 -24.45
N THR A 98 1.04 -19.82 -23.79
CA THR A 98 0.43 -18.86 -22.86
C THR A 98 0.01 -19.54 -21.57
N GLY A 99 0.07 -18.80 -20.47
CA GLY A 99 -0.46 -19.25 -19.19
C GLY A 99 -0.75 -18.07 -18.27
N LYS A 100 -1.30 -18.36 -17.10
CA LYS A 100 -1.61 -17.34 -16.09
C LYS A 100 -0.90 -17.70 -14.78
N GLU A 101 -0.23 -16.73 -14.19
CA GLU A 101 0.49 -16.88 -12.94
C GLU A 101 0.59 -15.52 -12.24
N ASN A 102 0.44 -15.47 -10.91
CA ASN A 102 0.59 -14.25 -10.11
C ASN A 102 -0.19 -13.04 -10.67
N ASN A 103 -1.44 -13.27 -11.07
CA ASN A 103 -2.32 -12.27 -11.67
C ASN A 103 -1.76 -11.60 -12.95
N LYS A 104 -0.93 -12.31 -13.70
CA LYS A 104 -0.42 -11.91 -15.01
C LYS A 104 -0.69 -13.04 -16.00
N LEU A 105 -1.01 -12.69 -17.25
CA LEU A 105 -0.91 -13.61 -18.37
C LEU A 105 0.51 -13.53 -18.92
N TRP A 106 1.18 -14.67 -19.11
CA TRP A 106 2.47 -14.73 -19.78
C TRP A 106 2.30 -15.29 -21.20
N ILE A 107 3.10 -14.75 -22.12
CA ILE A 107 3.26 -15.23 -23.50
C ILE A 107 4.74 -15.57 -23.66
N ARG A 108 5.05 -16.78 -24.12
CA ARG A 108 6.40 -17.29 -24.34
C ARG A 108 6.56 -17.76 -25.77
N TRP A 109 7.68 -17.41 -26.40
CA TRP A 109 8.02 -17.90 -27.73
C TRP A 109 9.53 -18.10 -27.84
N GLN A 110 9.93 -18.93 -28.80
CA GLN A 110 11.34 -19.20 -29.11
C GLN A 110 11.70 -18.66 -30.49
N HIS A 111 12.97 -18.32 -30.67
CA HIS A 111 13.56 -17.91 -31.94
C HIS A 111 15.00 -18.45 -32.06
N GLU A 112 15.54 -18.50 -33.27
CA GLU A 112 16.96 -18.79 -33.48
C GLU A 112 17.79 -17.54 -33.13
N LEU A 113 18.98 -17.74 -32.55
CA LEU A 113 19.85 -16.64 -32.15
C LEU A 113 21.34 -16.97 -32.41
N ASN A 114 21.95 -16.24 -33.35
CA ASN A 114 23.35 -16.23 -33.74
C ASN A 114 23.90 -14.77 -33.70
N PRO A 115 24.17 -14.22 -32.51
CA PRO A 115 24.55 -12.82 -32.36
C PRO A 115 25.98 -12.53 -32.85
N PRO A 116 26.29 -11.29 -33.26
CA PRO A 116 25.46 -10.10 -33.14
C PRO A 116 24.41 -9.99 -34.26
N GLU A 117 23.15 -9.81 -33.87
CA GLU A 117 22.05 -9.68 -34.83
C GLU A 117 20.85 -8.93 -34.23
N THR A 118 19.79 -8.78 -35.01
CA THR A 118 18.60 -8.02 -34.64
C THR A 118 17.36 -8.79 -35.03
N HIS A 119 16.40 -8.86 -34.11
CA HIS A 119 15.10 -9.50 -34.33
C HIS A 119 13.98 -8.49 -34.12
N THR A 120 12.91 -8.60 -34.91
CA THR A 120 11.71 -7.77 -34.73
C THR A 120 10.51 -8.68 -34.55
N PHE A 121 9.99 -8.69 -33.33
CA PHE A 121 8.79 -9.45 -32.99
C PHE A 121 7.57 -8.55 -32.99
N VAL A 122 6.46 -9.04 -33.51
CA VAL A 122 5.15 -8.38 -33.44
C VAL A 122 4.24 -9.25 -32.57
N VAL A 123 3.92 -8.76 -31.37
CA VAL A 123 3.02 -9.42 -30.43
C VAL A 123 1.65 -8.76 -30.53
N LYS A 124 0.63 -9.54 -30.88
CA LYS A 124 -0.77 -9.07 -31.00
C LYS A 124 -1.62 -9.76 -29.95
N TYR A 125 -2.55 -9.02 -29.36
CA TYR A 125 -3.53 -9.57 -28.43
C TYR A 125 -4.76 -8.66 -28.34
N ARG A 126 -5.90 -9.25 -28.02
CA ARG A 126 -7.15 -8.55 -27.70
C ARG A 126 -7.31 -8.45 -26.19
N VAL A 127 -7.54 -7.23 -25.70
CA VAL A 127 -7.92 -6.96 -24.31
C VAL A 127 -9.42 -6.75 -24.24
N VAL A 128 -10.12 -7.57 -23.46
CA VAL A 128 -11.55 -7.45 -23.18
C VAL A 128 -11.75 -6.82 -21.81
N GLY A 129 -12.65 -5.84 -21.75
CA GLY A 129 -12.98 -5.15 -20.50
C GLY A 129 -11.84 -4.30 -19.94
N GLY A 130 -10.87 -3.89 -20.76
CA GLY A 130 -9.71 -3.09 -20.33
C GLY A 130 -9.97 -1.58 -20.19
N LEU A 131 -11.13 -1.09 -20.64
CA LEU A 131 -11.53 0.30 -20.44
C LEU A 131 -12.10 0.52 -19.05
N GLN A 132 -11.73 1.62 -18.41
CA GLN A 132 -12.28 1.99 -17.09
C GLN A 132 -13.49 2.89 -17.29
N VAL A 133 -14.63 2.54 -16.70
CA VAL A 133 -15.90 3.24 -16.93
C VAL A 133 -16.37 3.85 -15.62
N ASP A 134 -16.44 5.18 -15.59
CA ASP A 134 -17.08 5.95 -14.52
C ASP A 134 -18.34 6.67 -15.03
N SER A 135 -18.99 7.47 -14.17
CA SER A 135 -20.27 8.14 -14.49
C SER A 135 -20.16 9.21 -15.58
N GLN A 136 -18.97 9.76 -15.80
CA GLN A 136 -18.72 10.86 -16.75
C GLN A 136 -17.78 10.43 -17.89
N ASN A 137 -16.73 9.68 -17.56
CA ASN A 137 -15.64 9.31 -18.44
C ASN A 137 -15.50 7.80 -18.58
N THR A 138 -15.20 7.40 -19.80
CA THR A 138 -14.56 6.13 -20.10
C THR A 138 -13.10 6.39 -20.41
N LEU A 139 -12.23 5.57 -19.83
CA LEU A 139 -10.79 5.75 -19.83
C LEU A 139 -10.12 4.59 -20.56
N VAL A 140 -9.35 4.89 -21.60
CA VAL A 140 -8.21 4.05 -21.96
C VAL A 140 -7.14 4.36 -20.94
N TYR A 141 -6.77 3.41 -20.08
CA TYR A 141 -5.66 3.58 -19.16
C TYR A 141 -4.80 2.32 -19.15
N TRP A 142 -3.71 2.36 -19.90
CA TRP A 142 -2.92 1.17 -20.24
C TRP A 142 -1.43 1.36 -19.99
N LYS A 143 -0.80 0.35 -19.39
CA LYS A 143 0.64 0.24 -19.24
C LYS A 143 1.24 -0.31 -20.53
N ALA A 144 1.52 0.59 -21.47
CA ALA A 144 1.96 0.24 -22.81
C ALA A 144 3.41 -0.26 -22.85
N ILE A 145 4.32 0.37 -22.09
CA ILE A 145 5.71 -0.09 -21.97
C ILE A 145 5.94 -0.58 -20.54
N PHE A 146 6.24 -1.88 -20.38
CA PHE A 146 6.22 -2.61 -19.10
C PHE A 146 7.54 -2.49 -18.32
N ALA A 147 7.51 -2.11 -17.04
CA ALA A 147 8.71 -1.94 -16.20
C ALA A 147 9.57 -3.21 -16.01
N ASP A 148 8.94 -4.38 -16.01
CA ASP A 148 9.56 -5.67 -15.70
C ASP A 148 10.41 -6.19 -16.87
N ARG A 149 11.65 -5.72 -16.94
CA ARG A 149 12.63 -6.09 -17.97
C ARG A 149 14.05 -5.88 -17.49
N LYS A 150 15.00 -6.66 -18.04
CA LYS A 150 16.42 -6.64 -17.66
C LYS A 150 17.29 -5.71 -18.50
N ALA A 151 16.77 -5.21 -19.62
CA ALA A 151 17.51 -4.38 -20.57
C ALA A 151 16.76 -3.08 -20.89
N PRO A 152 17.46 -2.02 -21.32
CA PRO A 152 16.82 -0.75 -21.65
C PRO A 152 16.04 -0.80 -22.98
N VAL A 153 15.06 0.08 -23.10
CA VAL A 153 14.35 0.39 -24.34
C VAL A 153 14.83 1.76 -24.81
N GLN A 154 15.56 1.81 -25.93
CA GLN A 154 16.19 3.05 -26.39
C GLN A 154 15.16 4.09 -26.85
N THR A 155 14.13 3.64 -27.57
CA THR A 155 13.03 4.50 -28.01
C THR A 155 11.70 3.78 -27.84
N ALA A 156 10.64 4.50 -27.48
CA ALA A 156 9.31 3.92 -27.38
C ALA A 156 8.23 4.90 -27.85
N THR A 157 7.29 4.38 -28.63
CA THR A 157 6.14 5.14 -29.12
C THR A 157 4.86 4.37 -28.83
N VAL A 158 3.86 5.04 -28.27
CA VAL A 158 2.53 4.49 -28.07
C VAL A 158 1.54 5.29 -28.91
N LYS A 159 0.74 4.60 -29.72
CA LYS A 159 -0.35 5.20 -30.48
C LYS A 159 -1.67 4.61 -30.04
N VAL A 160 -2.62 5.46 -29.69
CA VAL A 160 -3.98 5.05 -29.37
C VAL A 160 -4.89 5.59 -30.45
N LYS A 161 -5.62 4.70 -31.12
CA LYS A 161 -6.62 5.03 -32.12
C LYS A 161 -8.00 4.73 -31.54
N LEU A 162 -8.87 5.72 -31.57
CA LEU A 162 -10.25 5.62 -31.09
C LEU A 162 -11.22 5.32 -32.25
N PRO A 163 -12.42 4.78 -31.95
CA PRO A 163 -13.51 4.69 -32.91
C PRO A 163 -13.90 6.06 -33.48
N GLU A 164 -14.47 6.03 -34.69
CA GLU A 164 -14.91 7.26 -35.38
C GLU A 164 -15.96 8.05 -34.58
N SER A 165 -16.80 7.36 -33.80
CA SER A 165 -17.82 8.00 -32.95
C SER A 165 -17.23 8.92 -31.88
N LEU A 166 -15.96 8.74 -31.50
CA LEU A 166 -15.22 9.54 -30.52
C LEU A 166 -14.35 10.65 -31.14
N SER A 167 -14.33 10.77 -32.48
CA SER A 167 -13.53 11.76 -33.20
C SER A 167 -13.79 13.18 -32.67
N GLY A 168 -12.74 13.85 -32.18
CA GLY A 168 -12.80 15.21 -31.64
C GLY A 168 -13.54 15.36 -30.30
N LYS A 169 -13.86 14.25 -29.60
CA LYS A 169 -14.65 14.24 -28.36
C LYS A 169 -13.84 13.82 -27.13
N VAL A 170 -12.51 13.78 -27.23
CA VAL A 170 -11.63 13.46 -26.10
C VAL A 170 -11.58 14.63 -25.13
N HIS A 171 -11.76 14.36 -23.84
CA HIS A 171 -11.68 15.37 -22.78
C HIS A 171 -10.23 15.74 -22.45
N TYR A 172 -9.40 14.72 -22.27
CA TYR A 172 -7.96 14.88 -22.05
C TYR A 172 -7.20 13.60 -22.40
N PHE A 173 -5.90 13.76 -22.65
CA PHE A 173 -4.95 12.68 -22.78
C PHE A 173 -3.62 13.04 -22.11
N ARG A 174 -2.97 12.07 -21.47
CA ARG A 174 -1.69 12.25 -20.76
C ARG A 174 -0.95 10.93 -20.59
N SER A 175 0.32 10.98 -20.21
CA SER A 175 1.15 9.82 -19.88
C SER A 175 1.62 9.82 -18.43
N PHE A 176 2.03 8.66 -17.94
CA PHE A 176 2.66 8.47 -16.62
C PHE A 176 3.91 7.57 -16.76
N GLY A 177 4.78 7.61 -15.74
CA GLY A 177 6.06 6.92 -15.76
C GLY A 177 7.16 7.85 -16.29
N VAL A 178 7.89 7.41 -17.31
CA VAL A 178 8.92 8.26 -17.95
C VAL A 178 8.29 9.50 -18.62
N PRO A 179 9.03 10.63 -18.70
CA PRO A 179 8.59 11.78 -19.48
C PRO A 179 8.32 11.39 -20.94
N ALA A 180 7.20 11.84 -21.48
CA ALA A 180 6.82 11.60 -22.86
C ALA A 180 6.25 12.88 -23.50
N ILE A 181 6.56 13.05 -24.79
CA ILE A 181 5.95 14.07 -25.63
C ILE A 181 4.62 13.52 -26.13
N THR A 182 3.54 14.21 -25.81
CA THR A 182 2.18 13.79 -26.17
C THR A 182 1.63 14.64 -27.31
N ARG A 183 1.00 14.02 -28.31
CA ARG A 183 0.49 14.70 -29.50
C ARG A 183 -0.87 14.14 -29.90
N GLU A 184 -1.78 15.00 -30.30
CA GLU A 184 -2.93 14.62 -31.10
C GLU A 184 -2.49 14.65 -32.57
N ILE A 185 -2.42 13.48 -33.21
CA ILE A 185 -2.00 13.37 -34.62
C ILE A 185 -3.17 13.75 -35.53
N ASN A 186 -4.37 13.36 -35.12
CA ASN A 186 -5.65 13.71 -35.72
C ASN A 186 -6.76 13.50 -34.67
N PRO A 187 -8.02 13.89 -34.94
CA PRO A 187 -9.11 13.83 -33.95
C PRO A 187 -9.43 12.45 -33.35
N ARG A 188 -8.85 11.37 -33.88
CA ARG A 188 -9.03 9.99 -33.38
C ARG A 188 -7.74 9.27 -33.01
N THR A 189 -6.57 9.87 -33.21
CA THR A 189 -5.28 9.21 -32.99
C THR A 189 -4.36 10.07 -32.14
N PHE A 190 -3.93 9.50 -31.02
CA PHE A 190 -3.08 10.15 -30.03
C PHE A 190 -1.75 9.40 -29.93
N GLU A 191 -0.64 10.14 -29.95
CA GLU A 191 0.72 9.61 -29.87
C GLU A 191 1.40 10.06 -28.58
N PHE A 192 2.13 9.13 -27.97
CA PHE A 192 2.95 9.34 -26.78
C PHE A 192 4.35 8.81 -27.09
N PHE A 193 5.31 9.72 -27.25
CA PHE A 193 6.70 9.39 -27.57
C PHE A 193 7.56 9.57 -26.32
N ALA A 194 8.26 8.52 -25.88
CA ALA A 194 9.15 8.61 -24.73
C ALA A 194 10.30 9.58 -25.02
N ALA A 195 10.47 10.61 -24.18
CA ALA A 195 11.47 11.65 -24.39
C ALA A 195 12.90 11.21 -24.06
N GLN A 196 13.05 10.01 -23.49
CA GLN A 196 14.32 9.41 -23.09
C GLN A 196 14.24 7.87 -23.17
N PRO A 197 15.39 7.17 -23.24
CA PRO A 197 15.43 5.72 -23.06
C PRO A 197 14.80 5.29 -21.75
N LEU A 198 14.11 4.14 -21.75
CA LEU A 198 13.50 3.57 -20.56
C LEU A 198 14.39 2.46 -19.99
N LEU A 199 14.98 2.71 -18.83
CA LEU A 199 15.81 1.74 -18.10
C LEU A 199 14.96 0.62 -17.47
N PRO A 200 15.56 -0.52 -17.10
CA PRO A 200 14.92 -1.54 -16.26
C PRO A 200 14.16 -0.93 -15.07
N GLY A 201 12.93 -1.39 -14.81
CA GLY A 201 12.08 -0.86 -13.74
C GLY A 201 11.29 0.41 -14.11
N GLN A 202 11.56 1.04 -15.26
CA GLN A 202 10.79 2.21 -15.73
C GLN A 202 9.70 1.81 -16.74
N GLU A 203 8.58 2.51 -16.72
CA GLU A 203 7.42 2.25 -17.58
C GLU A 203 6.89 3.50 -18.27
N LEU A 204 6.03 3.27 -19.26
CA LEU A 204 5.21 4.30 -19.89
C LEU A 204 3.77 3.83 -19.91
N GLU A 205 2.93 4.53 -19.14
CA GLU A 205 1.48 4.37 -19.16
C GLU A 205 0.83 5.50 -19.94
N VAL A 206 -0.24 5.21 -20.66
CA VAL A 206 -1.03 6.20 -21.40
C VAL A 206 -2.45 6.25 -20.87
N LYS A 207 -3.03 7.45 -20.82
CA LYS A 207 -4.38 7.68 -20.34
C LYS A 207 -5.13 8.63 -21.25
N ILE A 208 -6.27 8.19 -21.76
CA ILE A 208 -7.18 9.00 -22.60
C ILE A 208 -8.58 8.90 -22.01
N ALA A 209 -9.24 10.05 -21.81
CA ALA A 209 -10.59 10.13 -21.28
C ALA A 209 -11.55 10.69 -22.33
N PHE A 210 -12.70 10.03 -22.49
CA PHE A 210 -13.77 10.46 -23.38
C PHE A 210 -15.16 10.24 -22.72
N PRO A 211 -16.23 10.90 -23.20
CA PRO A 211 -17.56 10.76 -22.61
C PRO A 211 -18.06 9.31 -22.59
N THR A 212 -18.49 8.83 -21.42
CA THR A 212 -19.05 7.46 -21.28
C THR A 212 -20.25 7.21 -22.18
N LYS A 213 -21.09 8.25 -22.38
CA LYS A 213 -22.36 8.15 -23.12
C LYS A 213 -22.20 7.79 -24.60
N ILE A 214 -21.02 7.94 -25.20
CA ILE A 214 -20.84 7.73 -26.64
C ILE A 214 -20.75 6.25 -26.99
N LEU A 215 -19.95 5.48 -26.24
CA LEU A 215 -19.83 4.04 -26.44
C LEU A 215 -20.84 3.24 -25.58
N ASN A 216 -21.37 3.87 -24.52
CA ASN A 216 -22.39 3.28 -23.64
C ASN A 216 -22.03 1.88 -23.14
N LEU A 217 -20.78 1.71 -22.70
CA LEU A 217 -20.23 0.43 -22.26
C LEU A 217 -20.69 0.09 -20.84
N SER A 218 -20.93 -1.19 -20.58
CA SER A 218 -21.10 -1.70 -19.21
C SER A 218 -19.76 -1.72 -18.47
N LYS A 219 -19.78 -1.55 -17.14
CA LYS A 219 -18.59 -1.75 -16.30
C LYS A 219 -18.10 -3.20 -16.37
N SER A 220 -16.81 -3.38 -16.63
CA SER A 220 -16.12 -4.68 -16.59
C SER A 220 -16.24 -5.36 -15.23
N ARG A 221 -16.07 -6.69 -15.16
CA ARG A 221 -16.21 -7.46 -13.91
C ARG A 221 -15.26 -6.96 -12.82
N TRP A 222 -14.01 -6.67 -13.16
CA TRP A 222 -13.02 -6.18 -12.19
C TRP A 222 -13.36 -4.79 -11.62
N GLN A 223 -14.28 -4.04 -12.24
CA GLN A 223 -14.75 -2.72 -11.78
C GLN A 223 -16.04 -2.79 -10.97
N GLN A 224 -16.73 -3.92 -11.01
CA GLN A 224 -17.89 -4.17 -10.18
C GLN A 224 -17.35 -4.53 -8.80
N GLY A 225 -17.28 -3.54 -7.90
CA GLY A 225 -16.79 -3.76 -6.54
C GLY A 225 -17.51 -4.95 -5.91
N ASN A 226 -16.75 -5.85 -5.27
CA ASN A 226 -17.30 -6.95 -4.47
C ASN A 226 -18.03 -6.38 -3.24
N PHE A 227 -19.24 -5.85 -3.44
CA PHE A 227 -20.08 -5.26 -2.42
C PHE A 227 -20.28 -6.22 -1.23
N LEU A 228 -20.37 -7.52 -1.50
CA LEU A 228 -20.51 -8.57 -0.50
C LEU A 228 -19.24 -8.79 0.34
N GLY A 229 -18.04 -8.65 -0.24
CA GLY A 229 -16.77 -8.85 0.48
C GLY A 229 -16.49 -7.75 1.51
N SER A 230 -16.87 -6.51 1.19
CA SER A 230 -16.74 -5.39 2.14
C SER A 230 -17.66 -5.54 3.34
N LEU A 231 -18.91 -5.99 3.16
CA LEU A 231 -19.86 -6.14 4.27
C LEU A 231 -19.47 -7.24 5.27
N VAL A 232 -18.90 -8.36 4.80
CA VAL A 232 -18.44 -9.46 5.67
C VAL A 232 -17.23 -9.04 6.51
N ALA A 233 -16.30 -8.26 5.93
CA ALA A 233 -15.13 -7.75 6.65
C ALA A 233 -15.51 -6.80 7.79
N PHE A 234 -16.51 -5.92 7.59
CA PHE A 234 -17.00 -5.04 8.66
C PHE A 234 -17.71 -5.80 9.79
N SER A 235 -18.36 -6.94 9.50
CA SER A 235 -19.08 -7.72 10.51
C SER A 235 -18.15 -8.47 11.47
N PHE A 236 -17.00 -8.96 11.01
CA PHE A 236 -16.10 -9.76 11.85
C PHE A 236 -15.20 -8.88 12.74
N THR A 237 -14.61 -7.80 12.22
CA THR A 237 -13.66 -6.99 12.99
C THR A 237 -14.33 -6.17 14.11
N TYR A 238 -15.59 -5.76 13.92
CA TYR A 238 -16.31 -4.98 14.93
C TYR A 238 -16.66 -5.83 16.16
N TRP A 239 -17.14 -7.07 15.97
CA TRP A 239 -17.56 -7.94 17.06
C TRP A 239 -16.41 -8.33 18.00
N PHE A 240 -15.22 -8.60 17.46
CA PHE A 240 -14.07 -9.05 18.26
C PHE A 240 -13.44 -7.94 19.12
N LEU A 241 -13.60 -6.67 18.76
CA LEU A 241 -13.02 -5.55 19.51
C LEU A 241 -14.03 -4.83 20.40
N THR A 242 -15.29 -4.69 19.98
CA THR A 242 -16.28 -3.93 20.76
C THR A 242 -16.90 -4.72 21.90
N VAL A 243 -17.14 -6.03 21.71
CA VAL A 243 -17.75 -6.87 22.75
C VAL A 243 -16.89 -6.98 24.01
N PRO A 244 -15.58 -7.33 23.94
CA PRO A 244 -14.76 -7.39 25.15
C PRO A 244 -14.58 -6.01 25.82
N PHE A 245 -14.52 -4.92 25.04
CA PHE A 245 -14.46 -3.57 25.60
C PHE A 245 -15.75 -3.20 26.37
N ILE A 246 -16.92 -3.51 25.81
CA ILE A 246 -18.21 -3.29 26.50
C ILE A 246 -18.29 -4.13 27.77
N VAL A 247 -17.86 -5.40 27.73
CA VAL A 247 -17.85 -6.27 28.93
C VAL A 247 -16.93 -5.71 30.01
N LEU A 248 -15.75 -5.18 29.66
CA LEU A 248 -14.84 -4.56 30.62
C LEU A 248 -15.42 -3.27 31.21
N VAL A 249 -15.99 -2.39 30.38
CA VAL A 249 -16.57 -1.13 30.84
C VAL A 249 -17.82 -1.37 31.70
N VAL A 250 -18.72 -2.24 31.27
CA VAL A 250 -19.92 -2.62 32.05
C VAL A 250 -19.52 -3.36 33.33
N GLY A 251 -18.52 -4.24 33.27
CA GLY A 251 -17.98 -4.93 34.44
C GLY A 251 -17.38 -3.98 35.47
N ALA A 252 -16.55 -3.03 35.03
CA ALA A 252 -15.94 -2.02 35.90
C ALA A 252 -16.99 -1.05 36.48
N TRP A 253 -17.99 -0.66 35.69
CA TRP A 253 -19.11 0.15 36.17
C TRP A 253 -19.97 -0.60 37.19
N ALA A 254 -20.29 -1.87 36.92
CA ALA A 254 -21.05 -2.73 37.83
C ALA A 254 -20.29 -3.03 39.14
N SER A 255 -18.96 -3.17 39.10
CA SER A 255 -18.17 -3.35 40.32
C SER A 255 -18.16 -2.08 41.17
N ASN A 256 -18.03 -0.90 40.56
CA ASN A 256 -18.06 0.38 41.28
C ASN A 256 -19.44 0.63 41.93
N LEU A 257 -20.52 0.30 41.21
CA LEU A 257 -21.88 0.32 41.76
C LEU A 257 -22.05 -0.62 42.97
N ARG A 258 -21.42 -1.80 42.95
CA ARG A 258 -21.47 -2.72 44.10
C ARG A 258 -20.75 -2.18 45.34
N GLU A 259 -19.70 -1.37 45.18
CA GLU A 259 -18.98 -0.76 46.30
C GLU A 259 -19.75 0.37 47.00
N SER A 260 -20.66 1.03 46.28
CA SER A 260 -21.55 2.06 46.84
C SER A 260 -22.85 1.49 47.43
N LEU A 261 -23.06 0.17 47.30
CA LEU A 261 -24.20 -0.55 47.84
C LEU A 261 -24.00 -0.86 49.33
N CYS A 262 -24.98 -0.50 50.15
CA CYS A 262 -24.97 -0.91 51.55
C CYS A 262 -25.22 -2.44 51.68
N PRO A 263 -24.40 -3.20 52.43
CA PRO A 263 -24.56 -4.65 52.55
C PRO A 263 -25.84 -5.08 53.30
N GLN A 264 -26.42 -4.20 54.12
CA GLN A 264 -27.64 -4.51 54.89
C GLN A 264 -28.93 -4.13 54.13
N CYS A 265 -29.04 -2.91 53.60
CA CYS A 265 -30.28 -2.42 52.96
C CYS A 265 -30.21 -2.34 51.42
N LYS A 266 -29.06 -2.63 50.81
CA LYS A 266 -28.80 -2.58 49.35
C LYS A 266 -29.06 -1.22 48.68
N ALA A 267 -29.25 -0.15 49.45
CA ALA A 267 -29.34 1.21 48.92
C ALA A 267 -27.96 1.78 48.55
N PHE A 268 -27.90 2.59 47.48
CA PHE A 268 -26.70 3.27 46.97
C PHE A 268 -26.30 4.50 47.81
N THR A 269 -26.30 4.38 49.13
CA THR A 269 -26.14 5.50 50.07
C THR A 269 -25.01 5.27 51.07
N LEU A 270 -24.08 4.35 50.78
CA LEU A 270 -22.93 4.07 51.62
C LEU A 270 -21.86 5.14 51.42
N LYS A 271 -21.57 5.93 52.46
CA LYS A 271 -20.48 6.91 52.45
C LYS A 271 -19.27 6.34 53.19
N ARG A 272 -18.09 6.42 52.56
CA ARG A 272 -16.81 6.05 53.16
C ARG A 272 -16.02 7.29 53.51
N THR A 273 -15.72 7.46 54.78
CA THR A 273 -14.84 8.52 55.27
C THR A 273 -13.56 7.87 55.77
N SER A 274 -12.41 8.44 55.42
CA SER A 274 -11.12 7.98 55.92
C SER A 274 -10.46 9.05 56.78
N GLU A 275 -10.07 8.67 57.98
CA GLU A 275 -9.33 9.52 58.91
C GLU A 275 -7.92 8.95 59.08
N LEU A 276 -6.92 9.81 58.98
CA LEU A 276 -5.52 9.41 59.02
C LEU A 276 -5.05 9.39 60.48
N LEU A 277 -4.74 8.20 61.01
CA LEU A 277 -4.30 8.04 62.40
C LEU A 277 -2.80 8.30 62.55
N PHE A 278 -2.00 7.76 61.63
CA PHE A 278 -0.55 7.95 61.58
C PHE A 278 -0.06 8.09 60.15
N TYR A 279 0.77 9.11 59.91
CA TYR A 279 1.42 9.30 58.61
C TYR A 279 2.46 8.19 58.35
N PRO A 280 2.51 7.63 57.13
CA PRO A 280 3.57 6.70 56.75
C PRO A 280 4.90 7.46 56.71
N THR A 281 5.93 6.89 57.35
CA THR A 281 7.31 7.37 57.24
C THR A 281 8.14 6.35 56.47
N ARG A 282 9.37 6.71 56.08
CA ARG A 282 10.25 5.81 55.30
C ARG A 282 10.49 4.45 55.96
N ASN A 283 10.41 4.39 57.29
CA ASN A 283 10.72 3.19 58.07
C ASN A 283 9.50 2.60 58.79
N LEU A 284 8.34 3.27 58.77
CA LEU A 284 7.12 2.83 59.45
C LEU A 284 5.89 3.01 58.56
N ALA A 285 5.09 1.96 58.44
CA ALA A 285 3.82 2.01 57.72
C ALA A 285 2.85 2.98 58.42
N GLY A 286 2.07 3.70 57.63
CA GLY A 286 1.00 4.56 58.15
C GLY A 286 -0.23 3.73 58.49
N ARG A 287 -1.18 4.33 59.21
CA ARG A 287 -2.47 3.69 59.48
C ARG A 287 -3.59 4.71 59.33
N ARG A 288 -4.66 4.33 58.64
CA ARG A 288 -5.90 5.10 58.57
C ARG A 288 -7.07 4.30 59.13
N ARG A 289 -8.00 5.00 59.77
CA ARG A 289 -9.31 4.46 60.13
C ARG A 289 -10.25 4.72 58.97
N VAL A 290 -10.88 3.66 58.47
CA VAL A 290 -11.91 3.76 57.43
C VAL A 290 -13.25 3.49 58.08
N THR A 291 -14.14 4.47 57.99
CA THR A 291 -15.50 4.40 58.52
C THR A 291 -16.46 4.35 57.34
N ASN A 292 -17.24 3.28 57.25
CA ASN A 292 -18.36 3.19 56.30
C ASN A 292 -19.66 3.44 57.06
N HIS A 293 -20.42 4.44 56.63
CA HIS A 293 -21.72 4.78 57.22
C HIS A 293 -22.78 4.85 56.12
N CYS A 294 -23.89 4.15 56.30
CA CYS A 294 -25.01 4.22 55.36
C CYS A 294 -25.98 5.33 55.77
N GLN A 295 -26.35 6.22 54.86
CA GLN A 295 -27.29 7.30 55.18
C GLN A 295 -28.76 6.84 55.27
N ASN A 296 -29.08 5.62 54.80
CA ASN A 296 -30.45 5.10 54.74
C ASN A 296 -30.77 4.04 55.81
N CYS A 297 -29.76 3.54 56.54
CA CYS A 297 -29.98 2.54 57.60
C CYS A 297 -28.91 2.68 58.69
N SER A 298 -29.06 1.97 59.80
CA SER A 298 -28.12 2.01 60.94
C SER A 298 -26.79 1.27 60.71
N TYR A 299 -26.47 0.87 59.47
CA TYR A 299 -25.22 0.20 59.17
C TYR A 299 -24.01 1.13 59.35
N HIS A 300 -23.13 0.76 60.29
CA HIS A 300 -21.88 1.45 60.60
C HIS A 300 -20.77 0.41 60.79
N SER A 301 -19.65 0.58 60.08
CA SER A 301 -18.49 -0.30 60.22
C SER A 301 -17.20 0.50 60.26
N GLU A 302 -16.31 0.17 61.21
CA GLU A 302 -14.99 0.77 61.33
C GLU A 302 -13.91 -0.32 61.25
N TYR A 303 -12.88 -0.07 60.44
CA TYR A 303 -11.70 -0.93 60.41
C TYR A 303 -10.43 -0.11 60.13
N HIS A 304 -9.29 -0.67 60.54
CA HIS A 304 -7.99 -0.06 60.34
C HIS A 304 -7.35 -0.59 59.07
N GLN A 305 -6.89 0.32 58.21
CA GLN A 305 -6.15 -0.01 57.01
C GLN A 305 -4.71 0.49 57.13
N THR A 306 -3.76 -0.41 56.92
CA THR A 306 -2.33 -0.10 56.87
C THR A 306 -2.00 0.56 55.53
N ILE A 307 -1.30 1.69 55.57
CA ILE A 307 -0.80 2.40 54.40
C ILE A 307 0.66 1.97 54.22
N SER A 308 0.96 1.34 53.09
CA SER A 308 2.31 0.86 52.77
C SER A 308 3.34 1.99 52.77
N GLN A 309 4.58 1.65 53.13
CA GLN A 309 5.69 2.60 53.12
C GLN A 309 6.00 3.04 51.68
N PRO A 310 6.41 4.30 51.46
CA PRO A 310 6.84 4.76 50.14
C PRO A 310 8.12 3.99 49.73
N SER A 311 8.08 3.25 48.62
CA SER A 311 9.27 2.56 48.09
C SER A 311 10.20 3.56 47.39
N GLU A 312 11.48 3.64 47.82
CA GLU A 312 12.52 4.28 47.01
C GLU A 312 12.82 3.37 45.81
N SER A 313 12.33 3.76 44.63
CA SER A 313 12.73 3.16 43.37
C SER A 313 12.99 4.28 42.37
N TYR A 314 14.26 4.43 42.02
CA TYR A 314 14.77 5.31 40.99
C TYR A 314 14.10 4.94 39.66
N GLY A 315 13.24 5.81 39.13
CA GLY A 315 12.58 5.53 37.86
C GLY A 315 11.43 6.46 37.51
N SER A 316 11.78 7.55 36.82
CA SER A 316 10.97 8.28 35.85
C SER A 316 9.78 9.13 36.34
N TYR A 317 9.89 10.42 36.04
CA TYR A 317 8.87 11.48 36.01
C TYR A 317 7.41 11.01 36.10
N GLY A 318 6.78 11.22 37.26
CA GLY A 318 5.34 11.14 37.48
C GLY A 318 4.87 12.39 38.22
N ASN A 319 4.22 13.28 37.50
CA ASN A 319 3.71 14.57 37.95
C ASN A 319 2.63 14.38 39.04
N TYR A 320 2.83 14.98 40.21
CA TYR A 320 1.82 15.11 41.26
C TYR A 320 0.79 16.17 40.84
N GLY A 321 -0.49 15.81 40.82
CA GLY A 321 -1.56 16.81 40.73
C GLY A 321 -2.96 16.21 40.73
N GLY A 322 -3.72 16.53 41.79
CA GLY A 322 -5.18 16.72 41.69
C GLY A 322 -6.06 15.61 42.24
N TYR A 323 -6.38 15.69 43.53
CA TYR A 323 -7.62 15.13 44.08
C TYR A 323 -8.78 16.09 43.78
N GLY A 324 -9.89 15.57 43.23
CA GLY A 324 -11.23 16.15 43.31
C GLY A 324 -11.62 17.11 42.17
N GLY A 325 -12.60 16.70 41.36
CA GLY A 325 -13.32 17.58 40.44
C GLY A 325 -14.36 16.82 39.63
N ASP A 326 -15.63 16.99 39.98
CA ASP A 326 -16.78 16.69 39.12
C ASP A 326 -16.75 17.59 37.88
N ALA A 327 -16.89 17.03 36.68
CA ALA A 327 -17.51 17.66 35.49
C ALA A 327 -17.36 16.73 34.28
N GLY A 328 -18.42 16.65 33.47
CA GLY A 328 -18.53 15.75 32.34
C GLY A 328 -17.81 16.20 31.07
N GLY A 329 -18.06 15.41 30.02
CA GLY A 329 -17.91 15.84 28.64
C GLY A 329 -16.71 15.26 27.90
N GLY A 330 -17.02 14.39 26.94
CA GLY A 330 -16.52 14.50 25.57
C GLY A 330 -15.03 14.33 25.30
N GLY A 331 -14.70 13.25 24.57
CA GLY A 331 -13.45 13.12 23.80
C GLY A 331 -13.37 11.68 23.30
N GLY A 332 -13.41 11.40 22.00
CA GLY A 332 -12.54 11.99 20.98
C GLY A 332 -11.41 10.99 20.74
N GLY A 333 -11.66 9.98 19.91
CA GLY A 333 -10.72 8.92 19.60
C GLY A 333 -9.57 9.41 18.71
N GLY A 334 -8.34 9.25 19.19
CA GLY A 334 -7.12 9.38 18.39
C GLY A 334 -6.45 8.02 18.26
N GLY A 335 -6.50 7.44 17.05
CA GLY A 335 -5.74 6.24 16.70
C GLY A 335 -4.36 6.61 16.16
N GLY A 336 -3.31 6.12 16.80
CA GLY A 336 -1.95 6.09 16.27
C GLY A 336 -1.65 4.68 15.75
N GLY A 337 -1.66 4.51 14.43
CA GLY A 337 -1.25 3.28 13.75
C GLY A 337 0.22 3.36 13.35
N GLY A 338 1.04 2.49 13.95
CA GLY A 338 2.38 2.15 13.46
C GLY A 338 2.34 0.78 12.78
N GLY A 339 2.81 0.72 11.54
CA GLY A 339 3.15 -0.49 10.79
C GLY A 339 4.08 -0.04 9.67
N GLY A 340 5.29 -0.55 9.52
CA GLY A 340 5.66 -1.96 9.57
C GLY A 340 6.10 -2.32 8.15
N GLY A 341 7.40 -2.17 7.88
CA GLY A 341 8.00 -2.41 6.57
C GLY A 341 8.03 -3.89 6.19
N GLY A 342 8.15 -4.14 4.89
CA GLY A 342 8.30 -5.47 4.32
C GLY A 342 8.57 -5.41 2.82
N GLY A 343 9.74 -4.92 2.44
CA GLY A 343 10.27 -5.09 1.09
C GLY A 343 10.89 -6.47 0.96
N GLY A 344 10.35 -7.30 0.07
CA GLY A 344 10.88 -8.62 -0.26
C GLY A 344 11.35 -8.64 -1.71
N GLY A 345 12.63 -8.35 -1.92
CA GLY A 345 13.36 -8.70 -3.13
C GLY A 345 14.12 -10.00 -2.88
N GLY A 346 14.09 -10.92 -3.85
CA GLY A 346 14.88 -12.15 -3.82
C GLY A 346 14.94 -12.77 -5.20
N GLY A 347 16.11 -12.73 -5.82
CA GLY A 347 16.43 -13.43 -7.06
C GLY A 347 17.61 -14.38 -6.88
N GLY A 348 17.64 -15.40 -7.75
CA GLY A 348 18.77 -16.33 -8.02
C GLY A 348 18.92 -17.47 -7.00
N GLY A 349 19.21 -18.72 -7.36
CA GLY A 349 19.49 -19.40 -8.63
C GLY A 349 20.05 -20.81 -8.35
N GLY A 350 20.12 -21.67 -9.37
CA GLY A 350 21.07 -22.80 -9.44
C GLY A 350 20.51 -24.23 -9.36
N GLY A 351 20.91 -25.05 -10.35
CA GLY A 351 21.13 -26.50 -10.19
C GLY A 351 20.10 -27.43 -10.85
N GLY A 352 20.46 -28.01 -11.99
CA GLY A 352 19.72 -29.07 -12.68
C GLY A 352 20.01 -29.10 -14.16
#